data_AF-A0A2N3FY42-F1
#
_entry.id   AF-A0A2N3FY42-F1
#
_cell.length_a   1.000
_cell.length_b   1.000
_cell.length_c   1.000
_cell.angle_alpha   90.00
_cell.angle_beta   90.00
_cell.angle_gamma   90.00
#
_symmetry.space_group_name_H-M   'P 1'
#
loop_
_entity.id
_entity.type
_entity.pdbx_description
1 polymer ?
#
loop_
_entity_poly.entity_id
_entity_poly.type
_entity_poly.pdbx_seq_one_letter_code
_entity_poly.pdbx_strand_id
1 'polypeptide(L)'
;MTSPSLSLLRLRLLRAAAVGVGLVALAACSGTDAEPAVTDVAPVAGGGASGDPATPEPVATLTLVDYCVVVAPFLQPVERAYVGSDQHVADIAELKELSEPALAEALELLERHYDEAVDPANPDSQNFPSFPEDVKAAALFVDSELRALCE
;
A
#
# COMPACT_ATOMS: atom_id res chain seq x y z
N MET A 1 30.77 29.64 21.39
CA MET A 1 30.28 29.38 22.76
C MET A 1 29.03 28.52 22.64
N THR A 2 29.11 27.30 23.19
CA THR A 2 28.04 26.38 23.64
C THR A 2 26.91 25.94 22.68
N SER A 3 27.10 24.77 22.06
CA SER A 3 26.09 23.67 22.09
C SER A 3 26.19 22.94 23.44
N PRO A 4 25.36 21.94 23.82
CA PRO A 4 24.12 21.39 23.22
C PRO A 4 22.97 21.23 24.26
N SER A 5 21.80 20.72 23.86
CA SER A 5 20.90 20.01 24.77
C SER A 5 20.33 18.78 24.10
N LEU A 6 21.20 17.76 24.02
CA LEU A 6 20.84 16.35 24.01
C LEU A 6 20.35 16.00 25.42
N SER A 7 19.03 15.97 25.62
CA SER A 7 18.42 15.38 26.82
C SER A 7 16.95 15.18 26.54
N LEU A 8 16.62 13.97 26.07
CA LEU A 8 15.49 13.17 26.56
C LEU A 8 15.62 11.74 25.97
N LEU A 9 16.82 11.17 26.07
CA LEU A 9 16.93 9.74 26.37
C LEU A 9 16.29 9.55 27.75
N ARG A 10 15.20 8.77 27.84
CA ARG A 10 15.03 7.71 28.85
C ARG A 10 13.60 7.13 28.87
N LEU A 11 13.58 5.81 28.70
CA LEU A 11 12.69 4.85 29.37
C LEU A 11 11.18 4.97 29.11
N ARG A 12 10.70 4.19 28.14
CA ARG A 12 9.50 3.35 28.32
C ARG A 12 9.83 1.95 27.79
N LEU A 13 10.55 1.18 28.60
CA LEU A 13 10.05 -0.01 29.28
C LEU A 13 9.39 -1.02 28.34
N LEU A 14 10.15 -2.09 28.10
CA LEU A 14 9.72 -3.37 27.53
C LEU A 14 8.37 -3.83 28.12
N ARG A 15 7.46 -4.21 27.24
CA ARG A 15 6.46 -5.25 27.54
C ARG A 15 6.62 -6.37 26.53
N ALA A 16 7.42 -7.36 26.93
CA ALA A 16 7.37 -8.68 26.35
C ALA A 16 6.00 -9.31 26.67
N ALA A 17 5.26 -9.68 25.63
CA ALA A 17 4.17 -10.65 25.74
C ALA A 17 4.48 -11.77 24.76
N ALA A 18 5.04 -12.85 25.31
CA ALA A 18 5.27 -14.11 24.62
C ALA A 18 3.97 -14.92 24.61
N VAL A 19 3.45 -15.22 23.42
CA VAL A 19 2.55 -16.34 23.12
C VAL A 19 2.88 -16.68 21.65
N GLY A 20 3.24 -17.88 21.22
CA GLY A 20 3.00 -19.21 21.74
C GLY A 20 2.79 -20.08 20.50
N VAL A 21 3.72 -21.00 20.28
CA VAL A 21 3.88 -21.95 19.16
C VAL A 21 2.56 -22.52 18.61
N GLY A 22 2.40 -22.48 17.29
CA GLY A 22 1.37 -23.21 16.55
C GLY A 22 1.91 -23.69 15.20
N LEU A 23 2.84 -24.63 15.21
CA LEU A 23 3.35 -25.32 14.02
C LEU A 23 2.44 -26.54 13.78
N VAL A 24 1.58 -26.48 12.75
CA VAL A 24 0.87 -27.65 12.24
C VAL A 24 1.31 -27.87 10.80
N ALA A 25 2.21 -28.83 10.62
CA ALA A 25 2.49 -29.47 9.34
C ALA A 25 1.87 -30.87 9.39
N LEU A 26 1.10 -31.23 8.36
CA LEU A 26 0.70 -32.58 7.89
C LEU A 26 -0.58 -32.40 7.05
N ALA A 27 -0.79 -32.97 5.87
CA ALA A 27 0.00 -33.77 4.95
C ALA A 27 -0.80 -33.85 3.62
N ALA A 28 -0.06 -34.03 2.52
CA ALA A 28 -0.38 -34.79 1.32
C ALA A 28 -1.82 -34.81 0.74
N CYS A 29 -1.94 -34.39 -0.52
CA CYS A 29 -2.49 -35.29 -1.52
C CYS A 29 -1.85 -35.04 -2.89
N SER A 30 -1.07 -36.02 -3.31
CA SER A 30 -0.52 -36.20 -4.64
C SER A 30 -1.64 -36.30 -5.68
N GLY A 31 -1.46 -35.63 -6.82
CA GLY A 31 -2.28 -35.80 -8.01
C GLY A 31 -1.42 -35.61 -9.24
N THR A 32 -0.68 -36.65 -9.61
CA THR A 32 -0.02 -36.80 -10.91
C THR A 32 -1.09 -37.11 -11.95
N ASP A 33 -1.20 -36.31 -13.01
CA ASP A 33 -1.67 -36.83 -14.29
C ASP A 33 -0.92 -36.14 -15.45
N ALA A 34 -0.58 -36.96 -16.43
CA ALA A 34 0.40 -36.68 -17.47
C ALA A 34 -0.21 -35.97 -18.69
N GLU A 35 0.63 -35.14 -19.32
CA GLU A 35 0.78 -34.74 -20.73
C GLU A 35 -0.11 -35.35 -21.85
N PRO A 36 -0.05 -34.85 -23.11
CA PRO A 36 0.13 -33.48 -23.61
C PRO A 36 -0.91 -33.16 -24.72
N ALA A 37 -1.03 -31.90 -25.15
CA ALA A 37 -1.66 -31.57 -26.43
C ALA A 37 -0.85 -30.51 -27.17
N VAL A 38 0.04 -31.02 -28.02
CA VAL A 38 0.70 -30.29 -29.11
C VAL A 38 -0.37 -29.75 -30.06
N THR A 39 -0.31 -28.47 -30.37
CA THR A 39 -0.83 -27.98 -31.66
C THR A 39 0.19 -27.04 -32.28
N ASP A 40 0.79 -27.54 -33.36
CA ASP A 40 1.57 -26.83 -34.36
C ASP A 40 0.87 -25.55 -34.81
N VAL A 41 1.50 -24.40 -34.59
CA VAL A 41 1.25 -23.20 -35.40
C VAL A 41 2.58 -22.79 -36.00
N ALA A 42 2.68 -22.96 -37.32
CA ALA A 42 3.83 -22.60 -38.13
C ALA A 42 4.20 -21.11 -37.97
N PRO A 43 5.50 -20.76 -37.99
CA PRO A 43 5.93 -19.37 -37.89
C PRO A 43 5.67 -18.63 -39.21
N VAL A 44 4.89 -17.55 -39.16
CA VAL A 44 4.88 -16.54 -40.21
C VAL A 44 6.15 -15.70 -40.12
N ALA A 45 7.02 -15.88 -41.10
CA ALA A 45 8.13 -14.97 -41.36
C ALA A 45 7.58 -13.67 -41.95
N GLY A 46 7.91 -12.53 -41.34
CA GLY A 46 7.54 -11.24 -41.88
C GLY A 46 8.12 -10.06 -41.12
N GLY A 47 9.15 -9.44 -41.71
CA GLY A 47 9.44 -8.02 -41.51
C GLY A 47 10.48 -7.70 -40.45
N GLY A 48 11.75 -7.64 -40.87
CA GLY A 48 12.77 -6.94 -40.10
C GLY A 48 12.41 -5.46 -39.97
N ALA A 49 12.33 -5.00 -38.73
CA ALA A 49 12.68 -3.65 -38.37
C ALA A 49 13.83 -3.78 -37.37
N SER A 50 15.05 -3.46 -37.81
CA SER A 50 16.10 -2.99 -36.90
C SER A 50 15.64 -1.66 -36.33
N GLY A 51 14.72 -1.72 -35.37
CA GLY A 51 14.61 -0.73 -34.33
C GLY A 51 15.51 -1.22 -33.21
N ASP A 52 16.55 -0.46 -32.93
CA ASP A 52 17.28 -0.53 -31.67
C ASP A 52 16.26 -0.81 -30.54
N PRO A 53 16.41 -1.85 -29.70
CA PRO A 53 15.60 -1.92 -28.50
C PRO A 53 16.05 -0.72 -27.68
N ALA A 54 15.30 0.39 -27.79
CA ALA A 54 15.32 1.44 -26.80
C ALA A 54 15.16 0.69 -25.49
N THR A 55 16.29 0.52 -24.80
CA THR A 55 16.32 -0.19 -23.54
C THR A 55 15.31 0.59 -22.71
N PRO A 56 14.20 -0.02 -22.27
CA PRO A 56 13.24 0.72 -21.46
C PRO A 56 14.09 1.29 -20.33
N GLU A 57 14.18 2.62 -20.25
CA GLU A 57 14.88 3.25 -19.14
C GLU A 57 14.26 2.62 -17.90
N PRO A 58 15.08 2.13 -16.95
CA PRO A 58 14.53 1.50 -15.77
C PRO A 58 13.59 2.53 -15.15
N VAL A 59 12.29 2.25 -15.20
CA VAL A 59 11.29 2.99 -14.43
C VAL A 59 11.86 2.93 -13.03
N ALA A 60 12.24 4.08 -12.47
CA ALA A 60 12.91 4.11 -11.19
C ALA A 60 11.97 3.46 -10.18
N THR A 61 12.22 2.19 -9.86
CA THR A 61 11.48 1.46 -8.85
C THR A 61 11.81 2.14 -7.55
N LEU A 62 10.82 2.83 -6.99
CA LEU A 62 10.92 3.48 -5.69
C LEU A 62 11.46 2.44 -4.69
N THR A 63 12.52 2.78 -3.94
CA THR A 63 13.00 1.85 -2.93
C THR A 63 11.98 1.76 -1.79
N LEU A 64 11.96 0.66 -1.04
CA LEU A 64 11.09 0.55 0.15
C LEU A 64 11.33 1.71 1.14
N VAL A 65 12.59 2.18 1.25
CA VAL A 65 12.94 3.31 2.12
C VAL A 65 12.26 4.59 1.61
N ASP A 66 12.34 4.87 0.31
CA ASP A 66 11.72 6.05 -0.30
C ASP A 66 10.18 5.97 -0.23
N TYR A 67 9.61 4.77 -0.42
CA TYR A 67 8.18 4.50 -0.22
C TYR A 67 7.73 4.84 1.20
N CYS A 68 8.46 4.35 2.21
CA CYS A 68 8.11 4.61 3.59
C CYS A 68 8.26 6.08 4.00
N VAL A 69 9.09 6.86 3.30
CA VAL A 69 9.14 8.33 3.49
C VAL A 69 7.84 8.98 3.02
N VAL A 70 7.28 8.54 1.90
CA VAL A 70 5.99 9.04 1.37
C VAL A 70 4.82 8.60 2.26
N VAL A 71 4.88 7.37 2.81
CA VAL A 71 3.82 6.79 3.65
C VAL A 71 3.79 7.38 5.06
N ALA A 72 4.93 7.80 5.61
CA ALA A 72 5.03 8.22 7.00
C ALA A 72 3.94 9.22 7.47
N PRO A 73 3.52 10.24 6.68
CA PRO A 73 2.44 11.14 7.05
C PRO A 73 1.07 10.45 7.22
N PHE A 74 0.77 9.41 6.44
CA PHE A 74 -0.51 8.68 6.50
C PHE A 74 -0.66 7.85 7.78
N LEU A 75 0.46 7.49 8.42
CA LEU A 75 0.48 6.71 9.65
C LEU A 75 0.35 7.57 10.91
N GLN A 76 0.42 8.90 10.76
CA GLN A 76 0.32 9.86 11.86
C GLN A 76 -1.09 10.47 11.97
N PRO A 77 -1.49 10.91 13.16
CA PRO A 77 -2.69 11.73 13.31
C PRO A 77 -2.57 13.01 12.48
N VAL A 78 -3.65 13.34 11.76
CA VAL A 78 -3.75 14.54 10.92
C VAL A 78 -4.79 15.52 11.45
N GLU A 79 -4.67 16.78 11.05
CA GLU A 79 -5.64 17.81 11.38
C GLU A 79 -6.98 17.58 10.67
N ARG A 80 -8.08 17.91 11.35
CA ARG A 80 -9.43 17.71 10.79
C ARG A 80 -9.64 18.47 9.47
N ALA A 81 -9.06 19.66 9.35
CA ALA A 81 -9.19 20.47 8.12
C ALA A 81 -8.52 19.84 6.88
N TYR A 82 -7.63 18.86 7.08
CA TYR A 82 -6.97 18.14 6.01
C TYR A 82 -7.84 16.98 5.50
N VAL A 83 -8.56 16.28 6.38
CA VAL A 83 -9.37 15.11 6.02
C VAL A 83 -10.50 15.50 5.06
N GLY A 84 -10.47 14.95 3.85
CA GLY A 84 -11.40 15.27 2.75
C GLY A 84 -11.07 16.55 1.97
N SER A 85 -9.93 17.19 2.24
CA SER A 85 -9.47 18.31 1.41
C SER A 85 -8.91 17.81 0.07
N ASP A 86 -8.86 18.69 -0.93
CA ASP A 86 -8.22 18.40 -2.23
C ASP A 86 -6.79 17.83 -2.08
N GLN A 87 -6.03 18.34 -1.10
CA GLN A 87 -4.69 17.84 -0.82
C GLN A 87 -4.73 16.40 -0.29
N HIS A 88 -5.66 16.06 0.61
CA HIS A 88 -5.79 14.70 1.12
C HIS A 88 -6.16 13.71 0.03
N VAL A 89 -7.07 14.10 -0.88
CA VAL A 89 -7.43 13.26 -2.03
C VAL A 89 -6.25 13.08 -2.97
N ALA A 90 -5.50 14.15 -3.25
CA ALA A 90 -4.29 14.09 -4.08
C ALA A 90 -3.21 13.19 -3.46
N ASP A 91 -3.01 13.26 -2.15
CA ASP A 91 -2.03 12.43 -1.45
C ASP A 91 -2.45 10.93 -1.52
N ILE A 92 -3.74 10.62 -1.37
CA ILE A 92 -4.25 9.23 -1.56
C ILE A 92 -3.98 8.76 -3.00
N ALA A 93 -4.21 9.62 -3.99
CA ALA A 93 -3.97 9.29 -5.40
C ALA A 93 -2.47 9.03 -5.68
N GLU A 94 -1.56 9.83 -5.11
CA GLU A 94 -0.11 9.59 -5.20
C GLU A 94 0.27 8.24 -4.57
N LEU A 95 -0.24 7.96 -3.36
CA LEU A 95 0.03 6.69 -2.69
C LEU A 95 -0.49 5.50 -3.51
N LYS A 96 -1.66 5.63 -4.15
CA LYS A 96 -2.24 4.61 -5.03
C LYS A 96 -1.33 4.27 -6.20
N GLU A 97 -0.73 5.27 -6.86
CA GLU A 97 0.19 5.07 -7.99
C GLU A 97 1.47 4.32 -7.60
N LEU A 98 1.88 4.45 -6.34
CA LEU A 98 3.09 3.83 -5.79
C LEU A 98 2.83 2.44 -5.17
N SER A 99 1.57 2.04 -5.06
CA SER A 99 1.15 0.86 -4.30
C SER A 99 1.05 -0.41 -5.16
N GLU A 100 1.21 -1.57 -4.52
CA GLU A 100 0.88 -2.85 -5.15
C GLU A 100 -0.63 -2.95 -5.46
N PRO A 101 -1.05 -3.79 -6.43
CA PRO A 101 -2.42 -3.77 -6.96
C PRO A 101 -3.54 -3.89 -5.91
N ALA A 102 -3.37 -4.75 -4.91
CA ALA A 102 -4.37 -4.93 -3.86
C ALA A 102 -4.54 -3.67 -2.97
N LEU A 103 -3.43 -3.00 -2.67
CA LEU A 103 -3.43 -1.76 -1.90
C LEU A 103 -3.96 -0.59 -2.76
N ALA A 104 -3.60 -0.55 -4.04
CA ALA A 104 -4.10 0.43 -4.98
C ALA A 104 -5.63 0.37 -5.15
N GLU A 105 -6.23 -0.82 -5.21
CA GLU A 105 -7.69 -0.98 -5.29
C GLU A 105 -8.40 -0.44 -4.04
N ALA A 106 -7.85 -0.71 -2.85
CA ALA A 106 -8.38 -0.16 -1.61
C ALA A 106 -8.24 1.36 -1.55
N LEU A 107 -7.10 1.91 -1.99
CA LEU A 107 -6.86 3.35 -2.06
C LEU A 107 -7.79 4.04 -3.07
N GLU A 108 -8.11 3.41 -4.20
CA GLU A 108 -9.09 3.94 -5.16
C GLU A 108 -10.48 4.09 -4.54
N LEU A 109 -10.92 3.11 -3.73
CA LEU A 109 -12.18 3.21 -3.01
C LEU A 109 -12.17 4.36 -2.00
N LEU A 110 -11.06 4.53 -1.27
CA LEU A 110 -10.90 5.62 -0.31
C LEU A 110 -10.86 6.99 -0.99
N GLU A 111 -10.06 7.14 -2.05
CA GLU A 111 -9.95 8.37 -2.83
C GLU A 111 -11.32 8.87 -3.26
N ARG A 112 -12.11 7.99 -3.89
CA ARG A 112 -13.47 8.31 -4.34
C ARG A 112 -14.39 8.69 -3.19
N HIS A 113 -14.31 7.98 -2.06
CA HIS A 113 -15.13 8.30 -0.90
C HIS A 113 -14.78 9.68 -0.31
N TYR A 114 -13.49 9.98 -0.18
CA TYR A 114 -13.03 11.27 0.33
C TYR A 114 -13.35 12.42 -0.63
N ASP A 115 -13.31 12.21 -1.95
CA ASP A 115 -13.67 13.21 -2.96
C ASP A 115 -15.18 13.49 -3.01
N GLU A 116 -16.01 12.45 -2.93
CA GLU A 116 -17.45 12.58 -3.19
C GLU A 116 -18.29 12.81 -1.92
N ALA A 117 -17.84 12.33 -0.76
CA ALA A 117 -18.69 12.19 0.43
C ALA A 117 -18.14 12.82 1.71
N VAL A 118 -16.87 13.25 1.72
CA VAL A 118 -16.23 13.86 2.90
C VAL A 118 -15.94 15.32 2.63
N ASP A 119 -16.47 16.20 3.49
CA ASP A 119 -16.31 17.65 3.40
C ASP A 119 -15.58 18.18 4.64
N PRO A 120 -14.42 18.85 4.48
CA PRO A 120 -13.69 19.50 5.57
C PRO A 120 -14.54 20.51 6.37
N ALA A 121 -15.52 21.16 5.73
CA ALA A 121 -16.42 22.12 6.35
C ALA A 121 -17.58 21.46 7.12
N ASN A 122 -17.81 20.16 6.92
CA ASN A 122 -18.84 19.37 7.61
C ASN A 122 -18.22 18.27 8.48
N PRO A 123 -18.01 18.50 9.79
CA PRO A 123 -17.35 17.55 10.67
C PRO A 123 -18.01 16.17 10.76
N ASP A 124 -19.32 16.09 10.58
CA ASP A 124 -20.06 14.82 10.65
C ASP A 124 -19.73 13.91 9.46
N SER A 125 -19.39 14.50 8.31
CA SER A 125 -18.97 13.75 7.10
C SER A 125 -17.62 13.05 7.26
N GLN A 126 -16.82 13.42 8.27
CA GLN A 126 -15.50 12.85 8.54
C GLN A 126 -15.54 11.77 9.64
N ASN A 127 -16.73 11.45 10.15
CA ASN A 127 -16.88 10.51 11.24
C ASN A 127 -16.76 9.05 10.75
N PHE A 128 -15.58 8.46 10.91
CA PHE A 128 -15.27 7.09 10.45
C PHE A 128 -16.32 6.02 10.81
N PRO A 129 -16.91 5.96 12.02
CA PRO A 129 -17.98 5.01 12.33
C PRO A 129 -19.21 5.11 11.43
N SER A 130 -19.46 6.27 10.84
CA SER A 130 -20.58 6.55 9.93
C SER A 130 -20.28 6.19 8.47
N PHE A 131 -19.05 5.81 8.15
CA PHE A 131 -18.67 5.44 6.78
C PHE A 131 -19.32 4.11 6.37
N PRO A 132 -19.51 3.90 5.05
CA PRO A 132 -19.88 2.60 4.51
C PRO A 132 -18.96 1.46 4.98
N GLU A 133 -19.49 0.24 5.11
CA GLU A 133 -18.71 -0.90 5.66
C GLU A 133 -17.51 -1.29 4.80
N ASP A 134 -17.65 -1.19 3.47
CA ASP A 134 -16.58 -1.43 2.50
C ASP A 134 -15.47 -0.37 2.60
N VAL A 135 -15.83 0.91 2.73
CA VAL A 135 -14.88 2.01 2.97
C VAL A 135 -14.13 1.80 4.29
N LYS A 136 -14.82 1.39 5.35
CA LYS A 136 -14.18 1.07 6.63
C LYS A 136 -13.20 -0.09 6.51
N ALA A 137 -13.61 -1.16 5.81
CA ALA A 137 -12.74 -2.31 5.58
C ALA A 137 -11.49 -1.92 4.78
N ALA A 138 -11.64 -1.11 3.72
CA ALA A 138 -10.52 -0.60 2.94
C ALA A 138 -9.57 0.27 3.77
N ALA A 139 -10.09 1.19 4.58
CA ALA A 139 -9.26 2.03 5.46
C ALA A 139 -8.45 1.21 6.47
N LEU A 140 -9.06 0.19 7.07
CA LEU A 140 -8.37 -0.71 8.00
C LEU A 140 -7.32 -1.58 7.31
N PHE A 141 -7.62 -2.05 6.10
CA PHE A 141 -6.66 -2.79 5.28
C PHE A 141 -5.46 -1.91 4.91
N VAL A 142 -5.69 -0.68 4.43
CA VAL A 142 -4.63 0.29 4.10
C VAL A 142 -3.76 0.58 5.32
N ASP A 143 -4.34 0.94 6.48
CA ASP A 143 -3.54 1.19 7.70
C ASP A 143 -2.71 -0.03 8.11
N SER A 144 -3.30 -1.23 8.08
CA SER A 144 -2.59 -2.47 8.41
C SER A 144 -1.40 -2.74 7.49
N GLU A 145 -1.58 -2.64 6.17
CA GLU A 145 -0.52 -2.91 5.20
C GLU A 145 0.60 -1.85 5.26
N LEU A 146 0.25 -0.57 5.35
CA LEU A 146 1.23 0.50 5.44
C LEU A 146 2.09 0.38 6.73
N ARG A 147 1.47 0.03 7.85
CA ARG A 147 2.22 -0.24 9.10
C ARG A 147 3.11 -1.47 8.98
N ALA A 148 2.60 -2.57 8.42
CA ALA A 148 3.39 -3.78 8.25
C ALA A 148 4.63 -3.57 7.36
N LEU A 149 4.54 -2.66 6.39
CA LEU A 149 5.64 -2.33 5.50
C LEU A 149 6.64 -1.34 6.10
N CYS A 150 6.19 -0.39 6.93
CA CYS A 150 6.97 0.80 7.28
C CYS A 150 7.19 1.06 8.79
N GLU A 151 6.61 0.26 9.70
CA GLU A 151 6.83 0.31 11.16
C GLU A 151 7.44 -0.98 11.71
#